data_AF-A0AAE4NX37-F1
#
_entry.id   AF-A0AAE4NX37-F1
#
_cell.length_a   1.000
_cell.length_b   1.000
_cell.length_c   1.000
_cell.angle_alpha   90.00
_cell.angle_beta   90.00
_cell.angle_gamma   90.00
#
_symmetry.space_group_name_H-M   'P 1'
#
loop_
_entity.id
_entity.type
_entity.pdbx_description
1 polymer ?
#
loop_
_entity_poly.entity_id
_entity_poly.type
_entity_poly.pdbx_seq_one_letter_code
_entity_poly.pdbx_strand_id
1 'polypeptide(L)'
;MKKGQGSVEYLIIIAVALILIGMTIYYLRGTAENVPQNIKVNVDPFTSPSSTIDTGDVKVEVWIEQVSSGEYKVEYKIWALKSPIKKAQLALVCMNKPENVAGYQVITHTGPLKPVNYWSNYWTPVKDVYFPCYLDVYIWK
;
A
#
# COMPACT_ATOMS: atom_id res chain seq x y z
N MET A 1 -34.64 40.64 -28.48
CA MET A 1 -34.42 39.35 -29.17
C MET A 1 -33.08 38.80 -28.70
N LYS A 2 -33.06 37.64 -28.03
CA LYS A 2 -31.79 36.99 -27.64
C LYS A 2 -31.08 36.57 -28.92
N LYS A 3 -29.90 37.14 -29.21
CA LYS A 3 -29.03 36.67 -30.29
C LYS A 3 -28.75 35.20 -30.02
N GLY A 4 -29.29 34.32 -30.86
CA GLY A 4 -29.04 32.88 -30.77
C GLY A 4 -27.56 32.62 -30.99
N GLN A 5 -26.97 31.79 -30.14
CA GLN A 5 -25.56 31.40 -30.28
C GLN A 5 -25.34 30.77 -31.66
N GLY A 6 -24.37 31.29 -32.40
CA GLY A 6 -23.99 30.76 -33.70
C GLY A 6 -23.39 29.37 -33.57
N SER A 7 -23.53 28.53 -34.59
CA SER A 7 -22.94 27.18 -34.65
C SER A 7 -21.43 27.16 -34.37
N VAL A 8 -20.73 28.25 -34.70
CA VAL A 8 -19.31 28.46 -34.40
C VAL A 8 -19.06 28.66 -32.90
N GLU A 9 -19.92 29.39 -32.19
CA GLU A 9 -19.81 29.59 -30.73
C GLU A 9 -20.04 28.27 -29.98
N TYR A 10 -20.98 27.44 -30.45
CA TYR A 10 -21.16 26.08 -29.92
C TYR A 10 -19.91 25.21 -30.12
N LEU A 11 -19.31 25.25 -31.30
CA LEU A 11 -18.06 24.52 -31.58
C LEU A 11 -16.92 24.97 -30.68
N ILE A 12 -16.78 26.28 -30.45
CA ILE A 12 -15.76 26.84 -29.56
C ILE A 12 -16.01 26.39 -28.11
N ILE A 13 -17.26 26.44 -27.64
CA ILE A 13 -17.60 26.01 -26.27
C ILE A 13 -17.32 24.53 -26.08
N ILE A 14 -17.67 23.68 -27.06
CA ILE A 14 -17.37 22.24 -27.01
C ILE A 14 -15.86 22.00 -27.00
N ALA A 15 -15.10 22.70 -27.84
CA ALA A 15 -13.64 22.58 -27.88
C ALA A 15 -13.01 22.98 -26.54
N VAL A 16 -13.43 24.10 -25.95
CA VAL A 16 -12.96 24.54 -24.63
C VAL A 16 -13.32 23.54 -23.55
N ALA A 17 -14.55 23.00 -23.55
CA ALA A 17 -14.97 21.98 -22.59
C ALA A 17 -14.11 20.70 -22.68
N LEU A 18 -13.82 20.23 -23.90
CA LEU A 18 -12.94 19.06 -24.11
C LEU A 18 -11.51 19.32 -23.64
N ILE A 19 -10.97 20.52 -23.88
CA ILE A 19 -9.65 20.91 -23.38
C ILE A 19 -9.62 20.90 -21.85
N LEU A 20 -10.64 21.47 -21.19
CA LEU A 20 -10.75 21.49 -19.73
C LEU A 20 -10.86 20.06 -19.15
N ILE A 21 -11.65 19.18 -19.79
CA ILE A 21 -11.75 17.76 -19.40
C ILE A 21 -10.40 17.07 -19.56
N GLY A 22 -9.72 17.27 -20.69
CA GLY A 22 -8.40 16.70 -20.96
C GLY A 22 -7.35 17.14 -19.93
N MET A 23 -7.32 18.43 -19.58
CA MET A 23 -6.43 18.94 -18.53
C MET A 23 -6.74 18.35 -17.16
N THR A 24 -8.02 18.18 -16.83
CA THR A 24 -8.44 17.57 -15.56
C THR A 24 -7.99 16.11 -15.47
N ILE A 25 -8.17 15.32 -16.53
CA ILE A 25 -7.73 13.92 -16.58
C ILE A 25 -6.21 13.83 -16.47
N TYR A 26 -5.48 14.70 -17.18
CA TYR A 26 -4.02 14.74 -17.13
C TYR A 26 -3.51 15.08 -15.73
N TYR A 27 -4.08 16.10 -15.10
CA TYR A 27 -3.74 16.50 -13.73
C TYR A 27 -4.02 15.37 -12.72
N LEU A 28 -5.20 14.74 -12.80
CA LEU A 28 -5.58 13.65 -11.92
C LEU A 28 -4.64 12.44 -12.06
N ARG A 29 -4.21 12.11 -13.28
CA ARG A 29 -3.22 11.04 -13.52
C ARG A 29 -1.89 11.33 -12.81
N GLY A 30 -1.36 12.54 -12.94
CA GLY A 30 -0.12 12.92 -12.26
C GLY A 30 -0.23 12.92 -10.73
N THR A 31 -1.40 13.29 -10.18
CA THR A 31 -1.62 13.25 -8.73
C THR A 31 -1.76 11.83 -8.18
N ALA A 32 -2.38 10.92 -8.93
CA ALA A 32 -2.58 9.54 -8.50
C ALA A 32 -1.26 8.77 -8.36
N GLU A 33 -0.23 9.10 -9.14
CA GLU A 33 1.09 8.47 -9.05
C GLU A 33 1.80 8.72 -7.71
N ASN A 34 1.44 9.78 -6.99
CA ASN A 34 2.09 10.17 -5.74
C ASN A 34 1.33 9.73 -4.48
N VAL A 35 0.11 9.21 -4.62
CA VAL A 35 -0.70 8.73 -3.49
C VAL A 35 -0.40 7.25 -3.25
N PRO A 36 0.14 6.86 -2.09
CA PRO A 36 0.37 5.45 -1.80
C PRO A 36 -0.95 4.72 -1.58
N GLN A 37 -1.02 3.49 -2.10
CA GLN A 37 -2.01 2.53 -1.65
C GLN A 37 -1.64 2.06 -0.23
N ASN A 38 -2.57 2.15 0.71
CA ASN A 38 -2.42 1.64 2.07
C ASN A 38 -3.06 0.25 2.21
N ILE A 39 -2.33 -0.70 2.80
CA ILE A 39 -2.78 -2.07 3.07
C ILE A 39 -2.45 -2.39 4.52
N LYS A 40 -3.44 -2.84 5.28
CA LYS A 40 -3.29 -3.25 6.69
C LYS A 40 -3.62 -4.71 6.87
N VAL A 41 -2.65 -5.51 7.33
CA VAL A 41 -2.82 -6.95 7.55
C VAL A 41 -2.71 -7.24 9.05
N ASN A 42 -3.79 -7.72 9.66
CA ASN A 42 -3.77 -8.11 11.07
C ASN A 42 -3.09 -9.48 11.26
N VAL A 43 -2.43 -9.66 12.39
CA VAL A 43 -1.77 -10.93 12.73
C VAL A 43 -1.76 -11.14 14.24
N ASP A 44 -2.12 -12.35 14.65
CA ASP A 44 -2.22 -12.74 16.06
C ASP A 44 -1.99 -14.25 16.20
N PRO A 45 -1.08 -14.71 17.09
CA PRO A 45 -0.70 -16.11 17.15
C PRO A 45 -1.84 -17.04 17.61
N PHE A 46 -2.87 -16.50 18.27
CA PHE A 46 -3.97 -17.26 18.84
C PHE A 46 -5.21 -17.27 17.94
N THR A 47 -5.48 -16.16 17.24
CA THR A 47 -6.70 -16.04 16.41
C THR A 47 -6.44 -16.03 14.91
N SER A 48 -5.30 -15.49 14.48
CA SER A 48 -4.98 -15.25 13.06
C SER A 48 -3.47 -15.35 12.83
N PRO A 49 -2.88 -16.55 12.96
CA PRO A 49 -1.43 -16.74 12.91
C PRO A 49 -0.86 -16.48 11.52
N SER A 50 -1.71 -16.51 10.48
CA SER A 50 -1.36 -16.10 9.13
C SER A 50 -2.51 -15.31 8.52
N SER A 51 -2.19 -14.35 7.67
CA SER A 51 -3.17 -13.52 6.96
C SER A 51 -2.62 -13.07 5.62
N THR A 52 -3.53 -12.99 4.64
CA THR A 52 -3.19 -12.59 3.28
C THR A 52 -4.21 -11.57 2.79
N ILE A 53 -3.72 -10.49 2.18
CA ILE A 53 -4.54 -9.50 1.47
C ILE A 53 -4.10 -9.45 0.02
N ASP A 54 -5.06 -9.62 -0.89
CA ASP A 54 -4.86 -9.48 -2.32
C ASP A 54 -5.77 -8.36 -2.85
N THR A 55 -5.17 -7.33 -3.43
CA THR A 55 -5.89 -6.19 -4.02
C THR A 55 -5.91 -6.26 -5.55
N GLY A 56 -5.61 -7.42 -6.13
CA GLY A 56 -5.51 -7.68 -7.57
C GLY A 56 -4.22 -7.18 -8.24
N ASP A 57 -3.62 -6.11 -7.73
CA ASP A 57 -2.36 -5.56 -8.23
C ASP A 57 -1.18 -5.87 -7.30
N VAL A 58 -1.48 -6.06 -6.02
CA VAL A 58 -0.52 -6.37 -4.97
C VAL A 58 -1.12 -7.46 -4.10
N LYS A 59 -0.30 -8.43 -3.70
CA LYS A 59 -0.62 -9.36 -2.63
C LYS A 59 0.36 -9.18 -1.46
N VAL A 60 -0.15 -9.17 -0.23
CA VAL A 60 0.64 -9.11 0.99
C VAL A 60 0.30 -10.34 1.83
N GLU A 61 1.31 -11.12 2.18
CA GLU A 61 1.18 -12.30 3.05
C GLU A 61 1.95 -12.03 4.33
N VAL A 62 1.36 -12.37 5.47
CA VAL A 62 1.95 -12.25 6.81
C VAL A 62 1.71 -13.53 7.57
N TRP A 63 2.71 -14.06 8.27
CA TRP A 63 2.54 -15.22 9.13
C TRP A 63 3.44 -15.17 10.36
N ILE A 64 3.07 -15.96 11.37
CA ILE A 64 3.77 -16.05 12.64
C ILE A 64 4.43 -17.42 12.76
N GLU A 65 5.70 -17.41 13.14
CA GLU A 65 6.45 -18.59 13.54
C GLU A 65 6.76 -18.50 15.04
N GLN A 66 6.49 -19.56 15.80
CA GLN A 66 6.90 -19.61 17.20
C GLN A 66 8.41 -19.92 17.28
N VAL A 67 9.17 -19.07 17.97
CA VAL A 67 10.64 -19.22 18.12
C VAL A 67 10.98 -19.84 19.46
N SER A 68 10.29 -19.42 20.52
CA SER A 68 10.46 -19.94 21.86
C SER A 68 9.14 -19.86 22.64
N SER A 69 9.11 -20.32 23.90
CA SER A 69 7.92 -20.19 24.73
C SER A 69 7.61 -18.71 24.96
N GLY A 70 6.45 -18.26 24.45
CA GLY A 70 6.02 -16.86 24.57
C GLY A 70 6.69 -15.88 23.60
N GLU A 71 7.54 -16.32 22.67
CA GLU A 71 8.15 -15.46 21.64
C GLU A 71 7.87 -15.95 20.23
N TYR A 72 7.48 -14.98 19.40
CA TYR A 72 7.01 -15.20 18.04
C TYR A 72 7.75 -14.32 17.05
N LYS A 73 8.00 -14.86 15.86
CA LYS A 73 8.57 -14.15 14.72
C LYS A 73 7.45 -13.86 13.73
N VAL A 74 7.32 -12.60 13.32
CA VAL A 74 6.37 -12.19 12.28
C VAL A 74 7.12 -12.10 10.95
N GLU A 75 6.70 -12.88 9.97
CA GLU A 75 7.24 -12.87 8.62
C GLU A 75 6.24 -12.30 7.63
N TYR A 76 6.73 -11.69 6.55
CA TYR A 76 5.86 -11.18 5.50
C TYR A 76 6.49 -11.16 4.10
N LYS A 77 5.60 -11.18 3.10
CA LYS A 77 5.93 -11.09 1.67
C LYS A 77 5.00 -10.10 0.99
N ILE A 78 5.56 -9.27 0.11
CA ILE A 78 4.79 -8.40 -0.79
C ILE A 78 5.05 -8.83 -2.22
N TRP A 79 3.98 -8.98 -2.98
CA TRP A 79 3.99 -9.40 -4.38
C TRP A 79 3.46 -8.27 -5.25
N ALA A 80 4.26 -7.83 -6.23
CA ALA A 80 3.79 -6.99 -7.31
C ALA A 80 3.17 -7.88 -8.41
N LEU A 81 1.84 -7.89 -8.56
CA LEU A 81 1.15 -8.84 -9.44
C LEU A 81 1.00 -8.34 -10.89
N LYS A 82 0.72 -7.04 -11.07
CA LYS A 82 0.45 -6.47 -12.41
C LYS A 82 1.46 -5.41 -12.84
N SER A 83 1.78 -4.48 -11.95
CA SER A 83 2.69 -3.37 -12.21
C SER A 83 3.85 -3.40 -11.22
N PRO A 84 5.03 -2.89 -11.60
CA PRO A 84 6.12 -2.73 -10.66
C PRO A 84 5.72 -1.85 -9.46
N ILE A 85 6.27 -2.14 -8.29
CA ILE A 85 6.18 -1.26 -7.13
C ILE A 85 7.40 -0.34 -7.16
N LYS A 86 7.20 0.98 -7.23
CA LYS A 86 8.30 1.98 -7.25
C LYS A 86 8.90 2.19 -5.86
N LYS A 87 8.04 2.15 -4.85
CA LYS A 87 8.39 2.37 -3.45
C LYS A 87 7.43 1.60 -2.56
N ALA A 88 7.94 1.00 -1.49
CA ALA A 88 7.14 0.42 -0.43
C ALA A 88 7.63 0.94 0.93
N GLN A 89 6.70 1.27 1.82
CA GLN A 89 6.99 1.56 3.22
C GLN A 89 6.22 0.61 4.11
N LEU A 90 6.92 0.02 5.08
CA LEU A 90 6.34 -0.97 5.98
C LEU A 90 6.61 -0.63 7.44
N ALA A 91 5.64 -0.91 8.30
CA ALA A 91 5.79 -0.89 9.74
C ALA A 91 4.97 -2.02 10.37
N LEU A 92 5.58 -2.76 11.30
CA LEU A 92 4.85 -3.68 12.17
C LEU A 92 4.42 -2.91 13.41
N VAL A 93 3.12 -2.89 13.70
CA VAL A 93 2.56 -2.20 14.85
C VAL A 93 1.87 -3.22 15.75
N CYS A 94 2.31 -3.29 17.00
CA CYS A 94 1.79 -4.20 18.01
C CYS A 94 1.17 -3.41 19.17
N MET A 95 0.35 -4.06 20.00
CA MET A 95 -0.16 -3.44 21.22
C MET A 95 0.97 -3.01 22.16
N ASN A 96 0.72 -1.93 22.91
CA ASN A 96 1.59 -1.42 23.97
C ASN A 96 3.02 -1.01 23.56
N LYS A 97 3.29 -0.77 22.27
CA LYS A 97 4.57 -0.27 21.74
C LYS A 97 5.82 -0.83 22.45
N PRO A 98 6.17 -2.11 22.28
CA PRO A 98 7.40 -2.67 22.86
C PRO A 98 8.66 -1.86 22.51
N GLU A 99 9.55 -1.68 23.49
CA GLU A 99 10.73 -0.79 23.37
C GLU A 99 11.80 -1.24 22.37
N ASN A 100 11.81 -2.49 21.89
CA ASN A 100 12.89 -3.01 21.04
C ASN A 100 12.41 -4.05 20.04
N VAL A 101 11.48 -3.68 19.16
CA VAL A 101 11.07 -4.53 18.04
C VAL A 101 11.66 -3.97 16.74
N ALA A 102 12.49 -4.73 16.04
CA ALA A 102 12.93 -4.35 14.70
C ALA A 102 11.70 -4.25 13.76
N GLY A 103 11.69 -3.30 12.84
CA GLY A 103 10.49 -2.96 12.06
C GLY A 103 9.54 -1.96 12.74
N TYR A 104 9.92 -1.36 13.88
CA TYR A 104 9.32 -0.11 14.38
C TYR A 104 9.71 1.12 13.55
N GLN A 105 10.91 1.08 12.96
CA GLN A 105 11.31 2.10 11.98
C GLN A 105 10.66 1.76 10.66
N VAL A 106 10.10 2.79 10.00
CA VAL A 106 9.50 2.65 8.67
C VAL A 106 10.57 2.11 7.72
N ILE A 107 10.40 0.85 7.33
CA ILE A 107 11.25 0.22 6.34
C ILE A 107 10.88 0.83 5.01
N THR A 108 11.80 1.57 4.40
CA THR A 108 11.58 2.17 3.08
C THR A 108 12.37 1.40 2.04
N HIS A 109 11.66 0.79 1.11
CA HIS A 109 12.25 0.25 -0.12
C HIS A 109 12.19 1.31 -1.22
N THR A 110 13.34 1.60 -1.82
CA THR A 110 13.47 2.49 -2.98
C THR A 110 13.99 1.71 -4.17
N GLY A 111 13.22 1.65 -5.26
CA GLY A 111 13.59 0.97 -6.49
C GLY A 111 12.42 0.20 -7.10
N PRO A 112 12.43 -0.03 -8.42
CA PRO A 112 11.36 -0.78 -9.08
C PRO A 112 11.44 -2.26 -8.71
N LEU A 113 10.54 -2.71 -7.83
CA LEU A 113 10.23 -4.13 -7.70
C LEU A 113 9.43 -4.51 -8.94
N LYS A 114 10.09 -5.16 -9.92
CA LYS A 114 9.43 -5.85 -11.04
C LYS A 114 8.39 -6.85 -10.48
N PRO A 115 7.45 -7.38 -11.29
CA PRO A 115 6.54 -8.44 -10.85
C PRO A 115 7.30 -9.71 -10.42
N VAL A 116 7.81 -9.67 -9.19
CA VAL A 116 8.71 -10.61 -8.53
C VAL A 116 8.49 -10.41 -7.03
N ASN A 117 8.55 -11.52 -6.28
CA ASN A 117 8.40 -11.58 -4.83
C ASN A 117 9.37 -10.62 -4.13
N TYR A 118 8.86 -9.63 -3.38
CA TYR A 118 9.63 -8.97 -2.34
C TYR A 118 9.40 -9.73 -1.04
N TRP A 119 10.29 -10.67 -0.77
CA TRP A 119 10.40 -11.32 0.54
C TRP A 119 11.33 -10.48 1.39
N SER A 120 10.84 -9.97 2.51
CA SER A 120 11.76 -9.54 3.56
C SER A 120 11.54 -10.29 4.86
N ASN A 121 12.60 -10.96 5.30
CA ASN A 121 12.70 -11.58 6.62
C ASN A 121 12.99 -10.47 7.64
N TYR A 122 11.99 -9.67 8.00
CA TYR A 122 12.15 -8.80 9.16
C TYR A 122 11.91 -9.63 10.41
N TRP A 123 13.01 -10.20 10.91
CA TRP A 123 13.10 -10.76 12.25
C TRP A 123 12.76 -9.66 13.24
N THR A 124 11.70 -9.87 14.02
CA THR A 124 11.68 -9.45 15.43
C THR A 124 10.97 -10.48 16.28
N PRO A 125 11.61 -10.99 17.36
CA PRO A 125 10.88 -11.65 18.42
C PRO A 125 9.90 -10.69 19.08
N VAL A 126 8.60 -10.96 18.91
CA VAL A 126 7.49 -10.30 19.58
C VAL A 126 6.97 -11.25 20.65
N LYS A 127 6.87 -10.76 21.90
CA LYS A 127 6.26 -11.55 22.98
C LYS A 127 4.75 -11.64 22.81
N ASP A 128 4.16 -12.75 23.26
CA ASP A 128 2.70 -12.97 23.30
C ASP A 128 1.91 -11.76 23.82
N VAL A 129 2.37 -11.12 24.89
CA VAL A 129 1.74 -9.96 25.53
C VAL A 129 1.59 -8.72 24.65
N TYR A 130 2.30 -8.64 23.53
CA TYR A 130 2.24 -7.51 22.59
C TYR A 130 1.30 -7.75 21.42
N PHE A 131 0.79 -8.96 21.25
CA PHE A 131 -0.25 -9.24 20.28
C PHE A 131 -1.63 -8.73 20.78
N PRO A 132 -2.57 -8.40 19.87
CA PRO A 132 -2.47 -8.50 18.41
C PRO A 132 -1.57 -7.43 17.77
N CYS A 133 -1.04 -7.76 16.58
CA CYS A 133 -0.27 -6.84 15.76
C CYS A 133 -0.93 -6.63 14.39
N TYR A 134 -0.51 -5.60 13.67
CA TYR A 134 -0.82 -5.40 12.27
C TYR A 134 0.39 -4.90 11.49
N LEU A 135 0.51 -5.36 10.25
CA LEU A 135 1.48 -4.85 9.28
C LEU A 135 0.80 -3.71 8.49
N ASP A 136 1.35 -2.51 8.58
CA ASP A 136 0.93 -1.34 7.80
C ASP A 136 1.87 -1.17 6.60
N VAL A 137 1.30 -1.20 5.39
CA VAL A 137 2.06 -1.17 4.13
C VAL A 137 1.56 -0.03 3.25
N TYR A 138 2.48 0.85 2.84
CA TYR A 138 2.24 1.93 1.89
C TYR A 138 2.99 1.65 0.58
N ILE A 139 2.29 1.65 -0.55
CA ILE A 139 2.83 1.23 -1.84
C ILE A 139 2.61 2.32 -2.88
N TRP A 140 3.68 2.75 -3.54
CA TRP A 140 3.65 3.64 -4.70
C TRP A 140 3.88 2.80 -5.96
N LYS A 141 2.96 2.93 -6.93
CA LYS A 141 3.00 2.24 -8.24
C LYS A 141 3.51 3.15 -9.35
#